data_AF-A0A7S2XF34-F1
#
_entry.id   AF-A0A7S2XF34-F1
#
_cell.length_a   1.000
_cell.length_b   1.000
_cell.length_c   1.000
_cell.angle_alpha   90.00
_cell.angle_beta   90.00
_cell.angle_gamma   90.00
#
_symmetry.space_group_name_H-M   'P 1'
#
loop_
_entity.id
_entity.type
_entity.pdbx_description
1 polymer ?
#
loop_
_entity_poly.entity_id
_entity_poly.type
_entity_poly.pdbx_seq_one_letter_code
_entity_poly.pdbx_strand_id
1 'polypeptide(L)'
;GSLLGRMAAALGLVFLGGALASWHPEEKQITVSVTCTSASVESCRYDRSNASGHTARAVYDLQSRENAGFANLVVSAPSPLSSSGSGGSLCAQANLETTYFAAGYAEGIATAQDIHDFSCNVLPNDIEQHRDMITFIRENDEYVRGMARRSVKDGHEDAEYWKEVGLAYKRLDGMFAGYQEAVNLE
;
A
#
# COMPACT_ATOMS: atom_id res chain seq x y z
N GLY A 1 4.01 -11.22 17.46
CA GLY A 1 5.31 -10.74 16.97
C GLY A 1 5.05 -9.50 16.16
N SER A 2 5.69 -8.38 16.48
CA SER A 2 5.37 -7.08 15.89
C SER A 2 5.67 -7.05 14.38
N LEU A 3 4.81 -6.40 13.58
CA LEU A 3 5.03 -6.11 12.16
C LEU A 3 6.41 -5.47 11.89
N LEU A 4 6.99 -4.81 12.90
CA LEU A 4 8.31 -4.21 12.91
C LEU A 4 9.46 -5.20 12.67
N GLY A 5 9.32 -6.47 13.08
CA GLY A 5 10.28 -7.51 12.72
C GLY A 5 10.24 -7.89 11.24
N ARG A 6 9.12 -7.64 10.55
CA ARG A 6 8.92 -7.96 9.13
C ARG A 6 9.34 -6.82 8.20
N MET A 7 9.20 -5.56 8.62
CA MET A 7 9.71 -4.42 7.85
C MET A 7 11.23 -4.26 7.97
N ALA A 8 11.82 -4.54 9.14
CA ALA A 8 13.29 -4.59 9.26
C ALA A 8 13.88 -5.79 8.50
N ALA A 9 13.13 -6.91 8.40
CA ALA A 9 13.48 -8.01 7.51
C ALA A 9 13.34 -7.62 6.03
N ALA A 10 12.42 -6.73 5.64
CA ALA A 10 12.29 -6.28 4.25
C ALA A 10 13.46 -5.37 3.79
N LEU A 11 14.15 -4.69 4.71
CA LEU A 11 15.40 -3.96 4.44
C LEU A 11 16.66 -4.85 4.54
N GLY A 12 16.51 -6.11 4.97
CA GLY A 12 17.58 -7.09 5.12
C GLY A 12 17.30 -8.44 4.45
N LEU A 13 16.30 -8.52 3.57
CA LEU A 13 16.01 -9.72 2.80
C LEU A 13 16.93 -9.73 1.58
N VAL A 14 18.15 -10.19 1.86
CA VAL A 14 18.97 -11.05 1.00
C VAL A 14 18.62 -10.96 -0.49
N PHE A 15 19.50 -10.29 -1.23
CA PHE A 15 19.78 -10.52 -2.64
C PHE A 15 20.03 -12.02 -2.90
N LEU A 16 18.97 -12.80 -2.99
CA LEU A 16 18.99 -14.08 -3.68
C LEU A 16 18.41 -13.80 -5.05
N GLY A 17 19.27 -13.84 -6.06
CA GLY A 17 18.92 -13.81 -7.48
C GLY A 17 18.06 -15.01 -7.87
N GLY A 18 16.83 -15.05 -7.37
CA GLY A 18 15.73 -15.80 -7.97
C GLY A 18 15.27 -15.00 -9.17
N ALA A 19 15.52 -15.54 -10.36
CA ALA A 19 15.03 -14.95 -11.59
C ALA A 19 13.49 -14.89 -11.55
N LEU A 20 12.91 -13.69 -11.45
CA LEU A 20 11.48 -13.41 -11.71
C LEU A 20 11.15 -13.53 -13.21
N ALA A 21 11.75 -14.49 -13.92
CA ALA A 21 11.82 -14.53 -15.37
C ALA A 21 10.52 -15.00 -16.06
N SER A 22 9.35 -14.96 -15.41
CA SER A 22 8.10 -15.35 -16.06
C SER A 22 6.84 -14.60 -15.61
N TRP A 23 6.93 -13.33 -15.23
CA TRP A 23 5.73 -12.49 -15.05
C TRP A 23 5.13 -12.13 -16.43
N HIS A 24 4.21 -12.98 -16.88
CA HIS A 24 3.20 -12.78 -17.93
C HIS A 24 3.63 -11.90 -19.13
N PRO A 25 4.35 -12.45 -20.12
CA PRO A 25 4.78 -11.70 -21.30
C PRO A 25 3.64 -11.25 -22.26
N GLU A 26 2.36 -11.36 -21.89
CA GLU A 26 1.22 -11.05 -22.77
C GLU A 26 0.06 -10.27 -22.13
N GLU A 27 0.09 -9.96 -20.83
CA GLU A 27 -1.01 -9.20 -20.21
C GLU A 27 -0.93 -7.71 -20.55
N LYS A 28 -1.88 -7.25 -21.37
CA LYS A 28 -2.02 -5.82 -21.73
C LYS A 28 -2.60 -4.97 -20.62
N GLN A 29 -3.29 -5.59 -19.66
CA GLN A 29 -3.93 -4.92 -18.54
C GLN A 29 -4.08 -5.89 -17.37
N ILE A 30 -3.79 -5.41 -16.16
CA ILE A 30 -4.01 -6.11 -14.90
C ILE A 30 -5.19 -5.43 -14.18
N THR A 31 -6.21 -6.20 -13.78
CA THR A 31 -7.29 -5.70 -12.92
C THR A 31 -7.25 -6.44 -11.60
N VAL A 32 -7.25 -5.71 -10.50
CA VAL A 32 -7.33 -6.26 -9.14
C VAL A 32 -8.51 -5.62 -8.41
N SER A 33 -9.44 -6.45 -7.94
CA SER A 33 -10.53 -6.04 -7.06
C SER A 33 -10.28 -6.57 -5.65
N VAL A 34 -10.40 -5.70 -4.64
CA VAL A 34 -10.10 -6.00 -3.24
C VAL A 34 -11.33 -5.75 -2.37
N THR A 35 -11.65 -6.70 -1.50
CA THR A 35 -12.67 -6.56 -0.46
C THR A 35 -12.01 -6.74 0.91
N CYS A 36 -12.12 -5.75 1.77
CA CYS A 36 -11.57 -5.75 3.13
C CYS A 36 -12.65 -5.43 4.14
N THR A 37 -12.66 -6.12 5.29
CA THR A 37 -13.52 -5.79 6.43
C THR A 37 -12.83 -4.91 7.47
N SER A 38 -11.51 -4.77 7.40
CA SER A 38 -10.72 -3.85 8.22
C SER A 38 -9.43 -3.42 7.49
N ALA A 39 -8.68 -2.46 8.03
CA ALA A 39 -7.37 -2.06 7.52
C ALA A 39 -6.26 -3.07 7.90
N SER A 40 -6.38 -4.32 7.44
CA SER A 40 -5.41 -5.40 7.68
C SER A 40 -5.45 -6.47 6.59
N VAL A 41 -4.31 -7.11 6.33
CA VAL A 41 -4.14 -8.14 5.30
C VAL A 41 -5.06 -9.33 5.54
N GLU A 42 -5.16 -9.80 6.78
CA GLU A 42 -5.93 -10.97 7.17
C GLU A 42 -7.43 -10.80 6.90
N SER A 43 -7.88 -9.54 6.84
CA SER A 43 -9.28 -9.19 6.57
C SER A 43 -9.57 -8.90 5.10
N CYS A 44 -8.55 -8.90 4.25
CA CYS A 44 -8.66 -8.58 2.84
C CYS A 44 -8.67 -9.86 1.99
N ARG A 45 -9.45 -9.82 0.92
CA ARG A 45 -9.45 -10.80 -0.16
C ARG A 45 -9.39 -10.04 -1.47
N TYR A 46 -8.67 -10.60 -2.43
CA TYR A 46 -8.58 -10.00 -3.75
C TYR A 46 -8.88 -11.03 -4.84
N ASP A 47 -9.30 -10.52 -5.99
CA ASP A 47 -9.56 -11.29 -7.21
C ASP A 47 -8.98 -10.51 -8.40
N ARG A 48 -8.45 -11.24 -9.40
CA ARG A 48 -7.95 -10.66 -10.66
C ARG A 48 -9.08 -10.57 -11.70
N SER A 49 -10.19 -9.95 -11.32
CA SER A 49 -11.35 -9.78 -12.20
C SER A 49 -12.11 -8.51 -11.88
N ASN A 50 -13.10 -8.19 -12.73
CA ASN A 50 -13.99 -7.05 -12.54
C ASN A 50 -15.15 -7.41 -11.60
N ALA A 51 -14.84 -7.72 -10.34
CA ALA A 51 -15.84 -8.06 -9.33
C ALA A 51 -16.60 -6.82 -8.85
N SER A 52 -17.91 -6.95 -8.63
CA SER A 52 -18.72 -5.89 -7.99
C SER A 52 -18.63 -5.98 -6.46
N GLY A 53 -18.91 -4.87 -5.77
CA GLY A 53 -18.94 -4.85 -4.30
C GLY A 53 -17.55 -4.84 -3.63
N HIS A 54 -16.51 -4.40 -4.34
CA HIS A 54 -15.15 -4.27 -3.81
C HIS A 54 -14.99 -3.03 -2.93
N THR A 55 -14.12 -3.12 -1.93
CA THR A 55 -13.64 -1.98 -1.12
C THR A 55 -12.70 -1.09 -1.93
N ALA A 56 -11.91 -1.67 -2.83
CA ALA A 56 -11.09 -0.93 -3.79
C ALA A 56 -10.82 -1.76 -5.04
N ARG A 57 -10.44 -1.08 -6.13
CA ARG A 57 -10.06 -1.69 -7.39
C ARG A 57 -8.90 -0.93 -7.99
N ALA A 58 -7.94 -1.67 -8.54
CA ALA A 58 -6.88 -1.16 -9.39
C ALA A 58 -7.04 -1.71 -10.82
N VAL A 59 -6.88 -0.84 -11.80
CA VAL A 59 -6.76 -1.20 -13.22
C VAL A 59 -5.43 -0.64 -13.71
N TYR A 60 -4.53 -1.52 -14.08
CA TYR A 60 -3.19 -1.18 -14.53
C TYR A 60 -3.01 -1.51 -16.00
N ASP A 61 -2.93 -0.48 -16.83
CA ASP A 61 -2.77 -0.59 -18.27
C ASP A 61 -1.28 -0.55 -18.65
N LEU A 62 -0.78 -1.72 -19.04
CA LEU A 62 0.59 -1.95 -19.48
C LEU A 62 0.76 -1.64 -20.97
N GLN A 63 -0.30 -1.72 -21.77
CA GLN A 63 -0.25 -1.44 -23.20
C GLN A 63 0.08 0.04 -23.48
N SER A 64 -0.37 0.95 -22.60
CA SER A 64 0.01 2.36 -22.67
C SER A 64 1.52 2.58 -22.53
N ARG A 65 2.24 1.72 -21.80
CA ARG A 65 3.70 1.82 -21.64
C ARG A 65 4.42 1.60 -22.97
N GLU A 66 3.99 0.61 -23.74
CA GLU A 66 4.56 0.30 -25.05
C GLU A 66 4.26 1.39 -26.09
N ASN A 67 3.06 1.98 -26.04
CA ASN A 67 2.61 2.94 -27.04
C ASN A 67 3.00 4.39 -26.75
N ALA A 68 3.05 4.78 -25.47
CA ALA A 68 3.21 6.18 -25.04
C ALA A 68 4.37 6.41 -24.07
N GLY A 69 5.07 5.36 -23.61
CA GLY A 69 6.18 5.45 -22.67
C GLY A 69 5.76 5.55 -21.20
N PHE A 70 4.47 5.49 -20.89
CA PHE A 70 3.93 5.54 -19.53
C PHE A 70 2.89 4.45 -19.31
N ALA A 71 3.02 3.70 -18.23
CA ALA A 71 1.93 2.83 -17.76
C ALA A 71 0.87 3.67 -17.03
N ASN A 72 -0.40 3.28 -17.15
CA ASN A 72 -1.51 4.00 -16.53
C ASN A 72 -2.14 3.17 -15.43
N LEU A 73 -2.14 3.69 -14.20
CA LEU A 73 -2.83 3.08 -13.06
C LEU A 73 -4.04 3.91 -12.68
N VAL A 74 -5.21 3.27 -12.64
CA VAL A 74 -6.42 3.85 -12.05
C VAL A 74 -6.82 3.03 -10.83
N VAL A 75 -6.81 3.68 -9.67
CA VAL A 75 -7.31 3.10 -8.42
C VAL A 75 -8.63 3.78 -8.07
N SER A 76 -9.68 2.99 -7.95
CA SER A 76 -11.00 3.44 -7.51
C SER A 76 -11.38 2.78 -6.21
N ALA A 77 -12.01 3.53 -5.33
CA ALA A 77 -12.59 3.02 -4.09
C ALA A 77 -13.94 3.70 -3.88
N PRO A 78 -14.98 2.99 -3.39
CA PRO A 78 -16.24 3.61 -3.06
C PRO A 78 -15.99 4.72 -2.04
N SER A 79 -16.62 5.88 -2.28
CA SER A 79 -16.59 6.94 -1.28
C SER A 79 -17.18 6.36 0.02
N PRO A 80 -16.48 6.41 1.16
CA PRO A 80 -17.03 5.97 2.41
C PRO A 80 -18.21 6.89 2.69
N LEU A 81 -19.43 6.38 2.47
CA LEU A 81 -20.65 7.12 2.72
C LEU A 81 -20.56 7.69 4.13
N SER A 82 -20.59 9.02 4.22
CA SER A 82 -20.81 9.76 5.44
C SER A 82 -22.13 9.27 6.01
N SER A 83 -22.08 8.36 6.98
CA SER A 83 -23.23 8.07 7.82
C SER A 83 -23.58 9.37 8.53
N SER A 84 -24.63 10.02 8.02
CA SER A 84 -25.20 11.28 8.46
C SER A 84 -25.30 11.33 9.99
N GLY A 85 -24.44 12.13 10.62
CA GLY A 85 -24.44 12.34 12.06
C GLY A 85 -23.24 13.18 12.46
N SER A 86 -23.49 14.42 12.86
CA SER A 86 -22.52 15.31 13.48
C SER A 86 -21.96 14.69 14.77
N GLY A 87 -20.90 13.92 14.64
CA GLY A 87 -20.21 13.25 15.72
C GLY A 87 -19.19 12.28 15.13
N GLY A 88 -17.91 12.57 15.29
CA GLY A 88 -16.79 11.75 14.80
C GLY A 88 -16.79 10.33 15.38
N SER A 89 -17.63 9.47 14.81
CA SER A 89 -17.73 8.07 15.20
C SER A 89 -16.47 7.33 14.73
N LEU A 90 -15.81 6.62 15.65
CA LEU A 90 -14.69 5.73 15.37
C LEU A 90 -14.98 4.75 14.21
N CYS A 91 -16.24 4.40 13.96
CA CYS A 91 -16.66 3.54 12.86
C CYS A 91 -16.50 4.22 11.48
N ALA A 92 -16.72 5.53 11.36
CA ALA A 92 -16.52 6.27 10.12
C ALA A 92 -15.02 6.41 9.79
N GLN A 93 -14.20 6.60 10.83
CA GLN A 93 -12.73 6.61 10.69
C GLN A 93 -12.18 5.23 10.33
N ALA A 94 -12.65 4.16 10.97
CA ALA A 94 -12.26 2.79 10.64
C ALA A 94 -12.64 2.41 9.20
N ASN A 95 -13.78 2.92 8.70
CA ASN A 95 -14.19 2.76 7.31
C ASN A 95 -13.22 3.47 6.36
N LEU A 96 -12.85 4.73 6.65
CA LEU A 96 -11.85 5.48 5.88
C LEU A 96 -10.50 4.76 5.84
N GLU A 97 -9.95 4.37 6.99
CA GLU A 97 -8.67 3.66 7.05
C GLU A 97 -8.69 2.36 6.26
N THR A 98 -9.81 1.63 6.30
CA THR A 98 -10.01 0.39 5.53
C THR A 98 -10.02 0.66 4.03
N THR A 99 -10.70 1.72 3.59
CA THR A 99 -10.74 2.13 2.17
C THR A 99 -9.35 2.54 1.66
N TYR A 100 -8.61 3.35 2.43
CA TYR A 100 -7.26 3.77 2.05
C TYR A 100 -6.29 2.58 2.02
N PHE A 101 -6.38 1.69 3.01
CA PHE A 101 -5.61 0.45 3.02
C PHE A 101 -5.93 -0.42 1.80
N ALA A 102 -7.21 -0.67 1.52
CA ALA A 102 -7.63 -1.49 0.38
C ALA A 102 -7.18 -0.89 -0.97
N ALA A 103 -7.22 0.44 -1.12
CA ALA A 103 -6.73 1.12 -2.30
C ALA A 103 -5.23 0.91 -2.51
N GLY A 104 -4.44 1.03 -1.44
CA GLY A 104 -3.02 0.68 -1.47
C GLY A 104 -2.81 -0.79 -1.79
N TYR A 105 -3.56 -1.70 -1.15
CA TYR A 105 -3.45 -3.14 -1.34
C TYR A 105 -3.70 -3.55 -2.79
N ALA A 106 -4.76 -3.00 -3.41
CA ALA A 106 -5.06 -3.23 -4.82
C ALA A 106 -3.94 -2.73 -5.75
N GLU A 107 -3.41 -1.54 -5.47
CA GLU A 107 -2.27 -0.95 -6.19
C GLU A 107 -1.02 -1.84 -6.08
N GLY A 108 -0.61 -2.19 -4.85
CA GLY A 108 0.57 -3.00 -4.60
C GLY A 108 0.55 -4.36 -5.28
N ILE A 109 -0.63 -5.01 -5.36
CA ILE A 109 -0.79 -6.25 -6.12
C ILE A 109 -0.69 -6.00 -7.62
N ALA A 110 -1.39 -4.98 -8.13
CA ALA A 110 -1.47 -4.71 -9.57
C ALA A 110 -0.13 -4.27 -10.18
N THR A 111 0.72 -3.59 -9.41
CA THR A 111 1.98 -3.01 -9.88
C THR A 111 3.22 -3.70 -9.32
N ALA A 112 3.08 -4.87 -8.68
CA ALA A 112 4.17 -5.51 -7.94
C ALA A 112 5.47 -5.69 -8.76
N GLN A 113 5.34 -6.11 -10.02
CA GLN A 113 6.48 -6.27 -10.92
C GLN A 113 7.18 -4.94 -11.20
N ASP A 114 6.44 -3.90 -11.54
CA ASP A 114 7.03 -2.59 -11.84
C ASP A 114 7.62 -1.94 -10.58
N ILE A 115 7.05 -2.18 -9.40
CA ILE A 115 7.65 -1.80 -8.11
C ILE A 115 9.00 -2.50 -7.93
N HIS A 116 9.06 -3.80 -8.18
CA HIS A 116 10.30 -4.58 -8.09
C HIS A 116 11.35 -4.07 -9.08
N ASP A 117 10.99 -3.96 -10.37
CA ASP A 117 11.90 -3.51 -11.43
C ASP A 117 12.40 -2.08 -11.17
N PHE A 118 11.52 -1.18 -10.72
CA PHE A 118 11.91 0.16 -10.33
C PHE A 118 12.92 0.13 -9.17
N SER A 119 12.66 -0.69 -8.15
CA SER A 119 13.57 -0.82 -7.01
C SER A 119 14.96 -1.31 -7.41
N CYS A 120 15.04 -2.30 -8.30
CA CYS A 120 16.30 -2.86 -8.81
C CYS A 120 17.09 -1.86 -9.67
N ASN A 121 16.40 -0.93 -10.34
CA ASN A 121 17.01 0.07 -11.20
C ASN A 121 17.43 1.35 -10.46
N VAL A 122 16.71 1.73 -9.40
CA VAL A 122 16.87 3.04 -8.74
C VAL A 122 17.59 2.93 -7.40
N LEU A 123 17.38 1.85 -6.64
CA LEU A 123 18.03 1.70 -5.35
C LEU A 123 19.49 1.30 -5.57
N PRO A 124 20.45 2.00 -4.94
CA PRO A 124 21.84 1.66 -5.09
C PRO A 124 22.15 0.36 -4.32
N ASN A 125 23.04 -0.46 -4.87
CA ASN A 125 23.42 -1.77 -4.32
C ASN A 125 24.07 -1.67 -2.92
N ASP A 126 24.40 -0.48 -2.45
CA ASP A 126 25.11 -0.21 -1.20
C ASP A 126 24.23 0.45 -0.13
N ILE A 127 22.90 0.35 -0.23
CA ILE A 127 21.98 0.98 0.74
C ILE A 127 22.30 0.59 2.20
N GLU A 128 22.84 -0.61 2.42
CA GLU A 128 23.29 -1.10 3.73
C GLU A 128 24.47 -0.30 4.33
N GLN A 129 25.22 0.42 3.50
CA GLN A 129 26.31 1.32 3.92
C GLN A 129 25.76 2.65 4.48
N HIS A 130 24.50 2.96 4.23
CA HIS A 130 23.82 4.18 4.69
C HIS A 130 23.00 3.94 5.97
N ARG A 131 23.58 3.27 6.97
CA ARG A 131 22.91 2.92 8.23
C ARG A 131 22.28 4.13 8.94
N ASP A 132 22.92 5.29 8.88
CA ASP A 132 22.42 6.52 9.49
C ASP A 132 21.15 7.01 8.79
N MET A 133 21.09 6.92 7.46
CA MET A 133 19.90 7.27 6.68
C MET A 133 18.74 6.32 6.97
N ILE A 134 19.02 5.00 7.00
CA ILE A 134 18.01 3.99 7.35
C ILE A 134 17.47 4.22 8.76
N THR A 135 18.36 4.55 9.71
CA THR A 135 17.99 4.85 11.10
C THR A 135 17.10 6.09 11.16
N PHE A 136 17.50 7.18 10.48
CA PHE A 136 16.70 8.40 10.41
C PHE A 136 15.31 8.16 9.81
N ILE A 137 15.22 7.46 8.67
CA ILE A 137 13.94 7.14 8.03
C ILE A 137 13.05 6.34 8.97
N ARG A 138 13.60 5.34 9.67
CA ARG A 138 12.86 4.52 10.63
C ARG A 138 12.35 5.35 11.82
N GLU A 139 13.21 6.14 12.44
CA GLU A 139 12.84 6.98 13.57
C GLU A 139 11.78 8.03 13.17
N ASN A 140 11.89 8.59 11.97
CA ASN A 140 10.90 9.51 11.43
C ASN A 140 9.55 8.81 11.15
N ASP A 141 9.55 7.62 10.55
CA ASP A 141 8.33 6.82 10.35
C ASP A 141 7.61 6.54 11.69
N GLU A 142 8.36 6.10 12.70
CA GLU A 142 7.83 5.85 14.05
C GLU A 142 7.25 7.12 14.69
N TYR A 143 7.97 8.25 14.57
CA TYR A 143 7.53 9.54 15.07
C TYR A 143 6.22 9.99 14.40
N VAL A 144 6.19 10.00 13.06
CA VAL A 144 5.05 10.47 12.27
C VAL A 144 3.81 9.62 12.52
N ARG A 145 3.95 8.29 12.53
CA ARG A 145 2.84 7.38 12.87
C ARG A 145 2.39 7.55 14.32
N GLY A 146 3.32 7.82 15.24
CA GLY A 146 3.03 8.12 16.63
C GLY A 146 2.21 9.41 16.79
N MET A 147 2.60 10.47 16.08
CA MET A 147 1.86 11.74 16.05
C MET A 147 0.48 11.57 15.43
N ALA A 148 0.37 10.91 14.27
CA ALA A 148 -0.91 10.64 13.61
C ALA A 148 -1.93 9.97 14.56
N ARG A 149 -1.48 8.99 15.36
CA ARG A 149 -2.34 8.29 16.33
C ARG A 149 -2.71 9.16 17.54
N ARG A 150 -1.74 9.85 18.12
CA ARG A 150 -1.96 10.64 19.35
C ARG A 150 -2.75 11.91 19.09
N SER A 151 -2.43 12.66 18.03
CA SER A 151 -3.11 13.92 17.71
C SER A 151 -4.61 13.72 17.50
N VAL A 152 -5.00 12.63 16.83
CA VAL A 152 -6.43 12.27 16.65
C VAL A 152 -7.07 11.78 17.96
N LYS A 153 -6.36 10.97 18.74
CA LYS A 153 -6.89 10.39 19.98
C LYS A 153 -7.09 11.45 21.08
N ASP A 154 -6.12 12.34 21.22
CA ASP A 154 -6.02 13.30 22.31
C ASP A 154 -6.68 14.65 21.94
N GLY A 155 -7.13 14.81 20.68
CA GLY A 155 -7.90 15.97 20.22
C GLY A 155 -7.07 17.24 20.10
N HIS A 156 -5.83 17.12 19.59
CA HIS A 156 -4.96 18.28 19.36
C HIS A 156 -5.54 19.24 18.31
N GLU A 157 -5.10 20.50 18.35
CA GLU A 157 -5.52 21.54 17.39
C GLU A 157 -5.22 21.18 15.92
N ASP A 158 -4.22 20.32 15.70
CA ASP A 158 -3.77 19.84 14.40
C ASP A 158 -4.29 18.43 14.05
N ALA A 159 -5.30 17.93 14.77
CA ALA A 159 -5.83 16.57 14.59
C ALA A 159 -6.31 16.27 13.16
N GLU A 160 -6.87 17.26 12.45
CA GLU A 160 -7.31 17.08 11.06
C GLU A 160 -6.13 16.84 10.11
N TYR A 161 -5.03 17.59 10.27
CA TYR A 161 -3.80 17.37 9.50
C TYR A 161 -3.26 15.96 9.75
N TRP A 162 -3.11 15.60 11.02
CA TRP A 162 -2.56 14.30 11.41
C TRP A 162 -3.46 13.12 11.03
N LYS A 163 -4.76 13.33 10.93
CA LYS A 163 -5.70 12.36 10.38
C LYS A 163 -5.39 12.07 8.90
N GLU A 164 -5.23 13.10 8.07
CA GLU A 164 -4.92 12.90 6.64
C GLU A 164 -3.54 12.27 6.45
N VAL A 165 -2.54 12.67 7.25
CA VAL A 165 -1.23 11.99 7.29
C VAL A 165 -1.41 10.50 7.64
N GLY A 166 -2.21 10.20 8.67
CA GLY A 166 -2.52 8.82 9.05
C GLY A 166 -3.13 8.00 7.91
N LEU A 167 -4.07 8.58 7.14
CA LEU A 167 -4.70 7.94 5.99
C LEU A 167 -3.70 7.68 4.85
N ALA A 168 -2.77 8.60 4.59
CA ALA A 168 -1.70 8.40 3.63
C ALA A 168 -0.82 7.20 4.03
N TYR A 169 -0.45 7.09 5.32
CA TYR A 169 0.28 5.93 5.83
C TYR A 169 -0.52 4.62 5.74
N LYS A 170 -1.85 4.66 5.91
CA LYS A 170 -2.69 3.47 5.70
C LYS A 170 -2.67 3.00 4.25
N ARG A 171 -2.66 3.92 3.29
CA ARG A 171 -2.48 3.56 1.87
C ARG A 171 -1.10 2.94 1.63
N LEU A 172 -0.04 3.51 2.20
CA LEU A 172 1.32 2.93 2.09
C LEU A 172 1.40 1.53 2.71
N ASP A 173 0.78 1.32 3.89
CA ASP A 173 0.70 0.01 4.54
C ASP A 173 -0.01 -1.01 3.64
N GLY A 174 -1.12 -0.60 3.02
CA GLY A 174 -1.85 -1.39 2.04
C GLY A 174 -0.97 -1.77 0.85
N MET A 175 -0.30 -0.79 0.24
CA MET A 175 0.57 -0.99 -0.93
C MET A 175 1.71 -1.96 -0.64
N PHE A 176 2.38 -1.79 0.49
CA PHE A 176 3.44 -2.72 0.92
C PHE A 176 2.90 -4.13 1.13
N ALA A 177 1.76 -4.27 1.80
CA ALA A 177 1.14 -5.57 2.00
C ALA A 177 0.71 -6.22 0.68
N GLY A 178 0.17 -5.45 -0.27
CA GLY A 178 -0.26 -5.95 -1.57
C GLY A 178 0.92 -6.43 -2.41
N TYR A 179 2.02 -5.69 -2.37
CA TYR A 179 3.29 -6.11 -2.97
C TYR A 179 3.79 -7.43 -2.38
N GLN A 180 3.83 -7.55 -1.05
CA GLN A 180 4.27 -8.78 -0.39
C GLN A 180 3.39 -9.97 -0.73
N GLU A 181 2.06 -9.80 -0.77
CA GLU A 181 1.13 -10.85 -1.16
C GLU A 181 1.42 -11.34 -2.59
N ALA A 182 1.61 -10.41 -3.53
CA ALA A 182 1.88 -10.73 -4.92
C ALA A 182 3.19 -11.50 -5.11
N VAL A 183 4.24 -11.14 -4.36
CA VAL A 183 5.55 -11.81 -4.42
C VAL A 183 5.56 -13.17 -3.71
N ASN A 184 4.75 -13.36 -2.66
CA ASN A 184 4.70 -14.63 -1.90
C ASN A 184 3.90 -15.75 -2.57
N LEU A 185 3.09 -15.42 -3.58
CA LEU A 185 2.27 -16.40 -4.31
C LEU A 185 3.04 -17.14 -5.41
N GLU A 186 4.35 -16.92 -5.49
CA GLU A 186 5.27 -17.49 -6.48
C GLU A 186 6.43 -18.24 -5.81
#